data_AF-A0A3Q3W686-F1
#
_entry.id   AF-A0A3Q3W686-F1
#
_cell.length_a   1.000
_cell.length_b   1.000
_cell.length_c   1.000
_cell.angle_alpha   90.00
_cell.angle_beta   90.00
_cell.angle_gamma   90.00
#
_symmetry.space_group_name_H-M   'P 1'
#
loop_
_entity.id
_entity.type
_entity.pdbx_description
1 polymer ?
#
loop_
_entity_poly.entity_id
_entity_poly.type
_entity_poly.pdbx_seq_one_letter_code
_entity_poly.pdbx_strand_id
1 'polypeptide(L)'
;MIPQASKELLARIRLPSWRLLFQGRYLIITNTLGGGGLMALGDSLQQTWEMHMEPGRVRDWKRIGSMFMVGCSMGLIEHYWYCWLDRMYAGRTIRTVVKKVVVDQLICAPSIGLWYFMGMALTEGRTLSDGSTEFRDKFWEYTMVNLCVWPLAQTINFYYLSPKFCVMYINVVSLGWNTYLSYLKHRTVELLYGNKQLQNRYFSPDGGCFRDTHLLFLAAKFVHQTASEQVLH
;
A
#
# COMPACT_ATOMS: atom_id res chain seq x y z
N MET A 1 40.20 21.95 8.18
CA MET A 1 39.50 23.16 7.67
C MET A 1 39.02 22.87 6.25
N ILE A 2 37.72 22.79 6.02
CA ILE A 2 37.16 22.54 4.68
C ILE A 2 37.39 23.78 3.81
N PRO A 3 37.96 23.67 2.59
CA PRO A 3 38.24 24.80 1.71
C PRO A 3 36.99 25.64 1.41
N GLN A 4 37.15 26.96 1.33
CA GLN A 4 36.07 27.92 1.13
C GLN A 4 35.27 27.63 -0.17
N ALA A 5 35.96 27.13 -1.21
CA ALA A 5 35.37 26.66 -2.46
C ALA A 5 34.44 25.44 -2.28
N SER A 6 34.78 24.48 -1.40
CA SER A 6 33.89 23.33 -1.12
C SER A 6 32.63 23.73 -0.36
N LYS A 7 32.71 24.77 0.49
CA LYS A 7 31.52 25.33 1.17
C LYS A 7 30.60 26.07 0.20
N GLU A 8 31.15 26.79 -0.78
CA GLU A 8 30.35 27.40 -1.84
C GLU A 8 29.74 26.37 -2.79
N LEU A 9 30.47 25.29 -3.10
CA LEU A 9 29.96 24.20 -3.94
C LEU A 9 28.81 23.45 -3.23
N LEU A 10 28.95 23.19 -1.92
CA LEU A 10 27.87 22.63 -1.08
C LEU A 10 26.70 23.60 -0.88
N ALA A 11 26.95 24.91 -0.87
CA ALA A 11 25.90 25.93 -0.84
C ALA A 11 25.16 26.10 -2.18
N ARG A 12 25.82 25.83 -3.32
CA ARG A 12 25.19 25.72 -4.65
C ARG A 12 24.48 24.38 -4.84
N ILE A 13 24.95 23.31 -4.20
CA ILE A 13 24.25 22.02 -4.01
C ILE A 13 23.26 22.11 -2.82
N ARG A 14 22.85 23.31 -2.40
CA ARG A 14 21.67 23.49 -1.55
C ARG A 14 20.43 23.34 -2.43
N LEU A 15 20.24 22.12 -2.95
CA LEU A 15 19.30 21.72 -3.99
C LEU A 15 17.92 22.37 -3.81
N PRO A 16 17.62 23.46 -4.53
CA PRO A 16 16.28 24.05 -4.56
C PRO A 16 15.29 23.16 -5.32
N SER A 17 15.82 22.24 -6.13
CA SER A 17 15.12 21.35 -7.05
C SER A 17 14.16 20.38 -6.35
N TRP A 18 14.49 19.86 -5.16
CA TRP A 18 13.60 18.92 -4.46
C TRP A 18 12.31 19.60 -3.98
N ARG A 19 12.37 20.88 -3.59
CA ARG A 19 11.15 21.60 -3.18
C ARG A 19 10.20 21.84 -4.36
N LEU A 20 10.75 21.99 -5.57
CA LEU A 20 9.97 22.15 -6.80
C LEU A 20 9.22 20.87 -7.18
N LEU A 21 9.80 19.69 -6.90
CA LEU A 21 9.16 18.39 -7.13
C LEU A 21 7.87 18.20 -6.30
N PHE A 22 7.77 18.85 -5.13
CA PHE A 22 6.61 18.80 -4.24
C PHE A 22 5.71 20.04 -4.36
N GLN A 23 5.78 20.81 -5.46
CA GLN A 23 4.99 22.02 -5.67
C GLN A 23 4.25 22.02 -7.02
N GLY A 24 2.99 22.46 -7.01
CA GLY A 24 2.20 22.69 -8.22
C GLY A 24 2.03 21.45 -9.11
N ARG A 25 2.25 21.60 -10.42
CA ARG A 25 2.06 20.53 -11.43
C ARG A 25 3.02 19.36 -11.26
N TYR A 26 4.20 19.58 -10.66
CA TYR A 26 5.19 18.53 -10.43
C TYR A 26 4.79 17.57 -9.31
N LEU A 27 3.90 17.99 -8.40
CA LEU A 27 3.37 17.14 -7.33
C LEU A 27 2.51 16.00 -7.89
N ILE A 28 1.77 16.25 -8.97
CA ILE A 28 0.97 15.22 -9.65
C ILE A 28 1.90 14.17 -10.25
N ILE A 29 2.95 14.61 -10.94
CA ILE A 29 3.92 13.74 -11.60
C ILE A 29 4.66 12.89 -10.57
N THR A 30 5.12 13.49 -9.47
CA THR A 30 5.88 12.79 -8.44
C THR A 30 5.02 11.84 -7.63
N ASN A 31 3.77 12.17 -7.32
CA ASN A 31 2.84 11.26 -6.66
C ASN A 31 2.48 10.07 -7.57
N THR A 32 2.25 10.34 -8.86
CA THR A 32 1.91 9.33 -9.87
C THR A 32 3.06 8.35 -10.08
N LEU A 33 4.24 8.86 -10.43
CA LEU A 33 5.42 8.04 -10.69
C LEU A 33 5.94 7.39 -9.40
N GLY A 34 5.85 8.08 -8.27
CA GLY A 34 6.20 7.55 -6.96
C GLY A 34 5.29 6.39 -6.56
N GLY A 35 3.97 6.53 -6.75
CA GLY A 35 2.99 5.47 -6.51
C GLY A 35 3.22 4.26 -7.40
N GLY A 36 3.37 4.46 -8.71
CA GLY A 36 3.72 3.40 -9.65
C GLY A 36 5.04 2.70 -9.29
N GLY A 37 6.08 3.47 -8.98
CA GLY A 37 7.37 2.95 -8.55
C GLY A 37 7.28 2.11 -7.28
N LEU A 38 6.55 2.57 -6.26
CA LEU A 38 6.32 1.83 -5.02
C LEU A 38 5.54 0.53 -5.26
N MET A 39 4.58 0.51 -6.19
CA MET A 39 3.86 -0.72 -6.53
C MET A 39 4.75 -1.72 -7.27
N ALA A 40 5.57 -1.25 -8.22
CA ALA A 40 6.55 -2.08 -8.91
C ALA A 40 7.59 -2.69 -7.94
N LEU A 41 8.04 -1.90 -6.97
CA LEU A 41 8.95 -2.36 -5.91
C LEU A 41 8.28 -3.39 -4.99
N GLY A 42 7.04 -3.14 -4.56
CA GLY A 42 6.29 -4.10 -3.75
C GLY A 42 6.07 -5.43 -4.47
N ASP A 43 5.76 -5.39 -5.76
CA ASP A 43 5.65 -6.59 -6.58
C ASP A 43 6.99 -7.31 -6.73
N SER A 44 8.08 -6.57 -6.91
CA SER A 44 9.44 -7.14 -6.98
C SER A 44 9.80 -7.87 -5.69
N LEU A 45 9.45 -7.32 -4.51
CA LEU A 45 9.64 -7.97 -3.22
C LEU A 45 8.80 -9.24 -3.10
N GLN A 46 7.52 -9.16 -3.47
CA GLN A 46 6.61 -10.31 -3.46
C GLN A 46 7.12 -11.44 -4.35
N GLN A 47 7.57 -11.12 -5.57
CA GLN A 47 8.14 -12.12 -6.47
C GLN A 47 9.47 -12.69 -5.95
N THR A 48 10.28 -11.88 -5.26
CA THR A 48 11.51 -12.38 -4.61
C THR A 48 11.19 -13.43 -3.55
N TRP A 49 10.12 -13.21 -2.79
CA TRP A 49 9.61 -14.18 -1.83
C TRP A 49 9.10 -15.46 -2.52
N GLU A 50 8.31 -15.31 -3.59
CA GLU A 50 7.84 -16.45 -4.40
C GLU A 50 9.01 -17.28 -4.95
N MET A 51 10.09 -16.64 -5.44
CA MET A 51 11.30 -17.31 -5.92
C MET A 51 12.08 -18.04 -4.83
N HIS A 52 12.06 -17.54 -3.59
CA HIS A 52 12.68 -18.23 -2.46
C HIS A 52 11.90 -19.48 -2.03
N MET A 53 10.56 -19.43 -2.13
CA MET A 53 9.69 -20.56 -1.78
C MET A 53 9.62 -21.63 -2.86
N GLU A 54 9.75 -21.23 -4.13
CA GLU A 54 9.68 -22.12 -5.30
C GLU A 54 10.96 -22.01 -6.14
N PRO A 55 12.01 -22.79 -5.81
CA PRO A 55 13.27 -22.78 -6.56
C PRO A 55 13.02 -23.15 -8.04
N GLY A 56 13.35 -22.24 -8.95
CA GLY A 56 13.12 -22.39 -10.40
C GLY A 56 12.09 -21.43 -10.97
N ARG A 57 11.32 -20.74 -10.12
CA ARG A 57 10.46 -19.63 -10.56
C ARG A 57 11.31 -18.46 -11.05
N VAL A 58 10.94 -17.89 -12.19
CA VAL A 58 11.60 -16.72 -12.78
C VAL A 58 10.79 -15.46 -12.50
N ARG A 59 11.48 -14.32 -12.44
CA ARG A 59 10.83 -13.02 -12.23
C ARG A 59 9.99 -12.64 -13.45
N ASP A 60 8.71 -12.35 -13.21
CA ASP A 60 7.76 -11.85 -14.18
C ASP A 60 7.85 -10.31 -14.28
N TRP A 61 8.59 -9.86 -15.28
CA TRP A 61 8.74 -8.44 -15.59
C TRP A 61 7.45 -7.79 -16.11
N LYS A 62 6.56 -8.57 -16.75
CA LYS A 62 5.28 -8.07 -17.25
C LYS A 62 4.39 -7.70 -16.07
N ARG A 63 4.34 -8.54 -15.04
CA ARG A 63 3.62 -8.28 -13.78
C ARG A 63 4.12 -7.01 -13.07
N ILE A 64 5.44 -6.82 -13.00
CA ILE A 64 6.05 -5.59 -12.43
C ILE A 64 5.62 -4.36 -13.26
N GLY A 65 5.65 -4.47 -14.58
CA GLY A 65 5.20 -3.41 -15.50
C GLY A 65 3.71 -3.09 -15.33
N SER A 66 2.85 -4.10 -15.19
CA SER A 66 1.42 -3.94 -14.89
C SER A 66 1.20 -3.20 -13.58
N MET A 67 1.90 -3.61 -12.52
CA MET A 67 1.83 -2.97 -11.21
C MET A 67 2.27 -1.51 -11.25
N PHE A 68 3.32 -1.20 -12.03
CA PHE A 68 3.74 0.18 -12.25
C PHE A 68 2.66 1.03 -12.94
N MET A 69 2.07 0.52 -14.03
CA MET A 69 1.04 1.23 -14.79
C MET A 69 -0.23 1.46 -13.97
N VAL A 70 -0.70 0.41 -13.28
CA VAL A 70 -1.87 0.50 -12.41
C VAL A 70 -1.59 1.46 -11.25
N GLY A 71 -0.41 1.40 -10.63
CA GLY A 71 -0.02 2.33 -9.56
C GLY A 71 0.08 3.78 -10.00
N CYS A 72 0.55 4.05 -11.22
CA CYS A 72 0.49 5.39 -11.80
C CYS A 72 -0.98 5.86 -11.92
N SER A 73 -1.87 5.01 -12.44
CA SER A 73 -3.29 5.37 -12.59
C SER A 73 -3.96 5.64 -11.24
N MET A 74 -3.65 4.84 -10.21
CA MET A 74 -4.18 5.02 -8.86
C MET A 74 -3.67 6.31 -8.24
N GLY A 75 -2.37 6.61 -8.35
CA GLY A 75 -1.77 7.84 -7.81
C GLY A 75 -2.40 9.12 -8.37
N LEU A 76 -2.83 9.10 -9.64
CA LEU A 76 -3.61 10.20 -10.24
C LEU A 76 -5.00 10.34 -9.59
N ILE A 77 -5.73 9.23 -9.47
CA ILE A 77 -7.08 9.20 -8.88
C ILE A 77 -7.02 9.68 -7.43
N GLU A 78 -6.08 9.16 -6.64
CA GLU A 78 -5.87 9.52 -5.23
C GLU A 78 -5.52 10.99 -5.07
N HIS A 79 -4.69 11.55 -5.95
CA HIS A 79 -4.36 12.99 -5.93
C HIS A 79 -5.63 13.85 -6.02
N TYR A 80 -6.49 13.59 -7.02
CA TYR A 80 -7.73 14.34 -7.19
C TYR A 80 -8.73 14.09 -6.06
N TRP A 81 -8.79 12.86 -5.54
CA TRP A 81 -9.61 12.51 -4.40
C TRP A 81 -9.22 13.34 -3.16
N TYR A 82 -7.93 13.41 -2.81
CA TYR A 82 -7.48 14.19 -1.67
C TYR A 82 -7.70 15.69 -1.86
N CYS A 83 -7.51 16.22 -3.07
CA CYS A 83 -7.86 17.60 -3.39
C CYS A 83 -9.36 17.89 -3.18
N TRP A 84 -10.23 16.96 -3.59
CA TRP A 84 -11.67 17.07 -3.37
C TRP A 84 -12.03 16.98 -1.88
N LEU A 85 -11.44 16.04 -1.16
CA LEU A 85 -11.67 15.82 0.27
C LEU A 85 -11.27 17.04 1.10
N ASP A 86 -10.16 17.68 0.76
CA ASP A 86 -9.69 18.90 1.42
C ASP A 86 -10.58 20.12 1.13
N ARG A 87 -11.16 20.20 -0.07
CA ARG A 87 -12.12 21.26 -0.43
C ARG A 87 -13.47 21.08 0.28
N MET A 88 -13.95 19.85 0.40
CA MET A 88 -15.25 19.56 1.01
C MET A 88 -15.19 19.70 2.53
N TYR A 89 -14.14 19.16 3.16
CA TYR A 89 -13.95 19.18 4.60
C TYR A 89 -12.84 20.17 5.00
N ALA A 90 -13.17 21.46 4.95
CA ALA A 90 -12.24 22.52 5.36
C ALA A 90 -12.00 22.51 6.89
N GLY A 91 -10.77 22.81 7.29
CA GLY A 91 -10.36 22.90 8.69
C GLY A 91 -9.67 21.63 9.24
N ARG A 92 -9.03 21.78 10.41
CA ARG A 92 -8.20 20.74 11.05
C ARG A 92 -8.76 20.27 12.40
N THR A 93 -10.06 20.45 12.64
CA THR A 93 -10.67 19.96 13.89
C THR A 93 -10.69 18.43 13.91
N ILE A 94 -10.63 17.81 15.09
CA ILE A 94 -10.72 16.35 15.25
C ILE A 94 -11.97 15.81 14.56
N ARG A 95 -13.11 16.51 14.68
CA ARG A 95 -14.36 16.14 14.01
C ARG A 95 -14.23 16.13 12.48
N THR A 96 -13.52 17.11 11.91
CA THR A 96 -13.25 17.16 10.46
C THR A 96 -12.33 16.01 10.03
N VAL A 97 -11.28 15.74 10.79
CA VAL A 97 -10.33 14.65 10.50
C VAL A 97 -11.01 13.28 10.55
N VAL A 98 -11.80 13.01 11.59
CA VAL A 98 -12.55 11.74 11.70
C VAL A 98 -13.52 11.56 10.53
N LYS A 99 -14.25 12.63 10.13
CA LYS A 99 -15.12 12.56 8.94
C LYS A 99 -14.34 12.24 7.66
N LYS A 100 -13.19 12.88 7.44
CA LYS A 100 -12.32 12.61 6.29
C LYS A 100 -11.90 11.14 6.26
N VAL A 101 -11.45 10.59 7.39
CA VAL A 101 -11.02 9.19 7.50
C VAL A 101 -12.17 8.24 7.22
N VAL A 102 -13.35 8.47 7.80
CA VAL A 102 -14.52 7.61 7.56
C VAL A 102 -14.93 7.61 6.09
N VAL A 103 -14.98 8.78 5.45
CA VAL A 103 -15.30 8.91 4.01
C VAL A 103 -14.26 8.22 3.14
N ASP A 104 -12.99 8.39 3.46
CA ASP A 104 -11.88 7.76 2.74
C ASP A 104 -11.94 6.23 2.83
N GLN A 105 -12.17 5.68 4.03
CA GLN A 105 -12.21 4.24 4.23
C GLN A 105 -13.47 3.58 3.67
N LEU A 106 -14.61 4.28 3.65
CA LEU A 106 -15.87 3.73 3.13
C LEU A 106 -16.06 3.90 1.62
N ILE A 107 -15.43 4.91 1.01
CA ILE A 107 -15.63 5.24 -0.39
C ILE A 107 -14.34 5.08 -1.18
N CYS A 108 -13.27 5.76 -0.80
CA CYS A 108 -12.02 5.76 -1.56
C CYS A 108 -11.37 4.38 -1.56
N ALA A 109 -11.12 3.82 -0.37
CA ALA A 109 -10.42 2.55 -0.22
C ALA A 109 -11.06 1.39 -1.00
N PRO A 110 -12.39 1.14 -0.95
CA PRO A 110 -13.00 0.11 -1.76
C PRO A 110 -13.03 0.45 -3.26
N SER A 111 -13.17 1.73 -3.63
CA SER A 111 -13.16 2.16 -5.04
C SER A 111 -11.77 1.97 -5.68
N ILE A 112 -10.71 2.34 -4.96
CA ILE A 112 -9.32 2.14 -5.36
C ILE A 112 -8.98 0.65 -5.42
N GLY A 113 -9.48 -0.14 -4.46
CA GLY A 113 -9.36 -1.61 -4.51
C GLY A 113 -10.00 -2.18 -5.77
N LEU A 114 -11.24 -1.82 -6.06
CA LEU A 114 -11.93 -2.25 -7.28
C LEU A 114 -11.16 -1.82 -8.54
N TRP A 115 -10.69 -0.58 -8.58
CA TRP A 115 -9.87 -0.05 -9.69
C TRP A 115 -8.59 -0.85 -9.88
N TYR A 116 -7.88 -1.16 -8.79
CA TYR A 116 -6.66 -1.96 -8.81
C TYR A 116 -6.90 -3.34 -9.46
N PHE A 117 -7.91 -4.07 -8.99
CA PHE A 117 -8.20 -5.42 -9.51
C PHE A 117 -8.68 -5.41 -10.96
N MET A 118 -9.50 -4.42 -11.34
CA MET A 118 -9.91 -4.21 -12.73
C MET A 118 -8.73 -3.84 -13.64
N GLY A 119 -7.87 -2.92 -13.18
CA GLY A 119 -6.68 -2.51 -13.91
C GLY A 119 -5.72 -3.67 -14.14
N MET A 120 -5.46 -4.47 -13.10
CA MET A 120 -4.64 -5.67 -13.21
C MET A 120 -5.25 -6.68 -14.18
N ALA A 121 -6.56 -6.95 -14.09
CA ALA A 121 -7.25 -7.84 -15.02
C ALA A 121 -7.07 -7.42 -16.49
N LEU A 122 -7.22 -6.13 -16.80
CA LEU A 122 -6.98 -5.60 -18.15
C LEU A 122 -5.54 -5.82 -18.63
N THR A 123 -4.54 -5.53 -17.78
CA THR A 123 -3.12 -5.71 -18.17
C THR A 123 -2.73 -7.18 -18.37
N GLU A 124 -3.47 -8.08 -17.75
CA GLU A 124 -3.33 -9.54 -17.90
C GLU A 124 -4.14 -10.08 -19.09
N GLY A 125 -4.89 -9.25 -19.81
CA GLY A 125 -5.71 -9.65 -20.96
C GLY A 125 -7.08 -10.24 -20.58
N ARG A 126 -7.51 -10.08 -19.33
CA ARG A 126 -8.84 -10.47 -18.83
C ARG A 126 -9.83 -9.30 -18.92
N THR A 127 -11.11 -9.58 -18.73
CA THR A 127 -12.16 -8.56 -18.78
C THR A 127 -12.25 -7.76 -17.48
N LEU A 128 -12.82 -6.56 -17.55
CA LEU A 128 -13.15 -5.76 -16.36
C LEU A 128 -14.09 -6.51 -15.41
N SER A 129 -15.00 -7.32 -15.95
CA SER A 129 -15.92 -8.15 -15.18
C SER A 129 -15.17 -9.19 -14.35
N ASP A 130 -14.11 -9.79 -14.91
CA ASP A 130 -13.27 -10.76 -14.20
C ASP A 130 -12.56 -10.10 -13.02
N GLY A 131 -11.99 -8.90 -13.24
CA GLY A 131 -11.36 -8.12 -12.19
C GLY A 131 -12.33 -7.70 -11.08
N SER A 132 -13.54 -7.26 -11.44
CA SER A 132 -14.59 -6.90 -10.48
C SER A 132 -15.06 -8.12 -9.66
N THR A 133 -15.24 -9.26 -10.33
CA THR A 133 -15.63 -10.51 -9.67
C THR A 133 -14.54 -10.97 -8.71
N GLU A 134 -13.27 -10.91 -9.12
CA GLU A 134 -12.15 -11.27 -8.27
C GLU A 134 -12.02 -10.34 -7.06
N PHE A 135 -12.23 -9.03 -7.25
CA PHE A 135 -12.26 -8.09 -6.14
C PHE A 135 -13.39 -8.40 -5.18
N ARG A 136 -14.60 -8.72 -5.69
CA ARG A 136 -15.74 -9.10 -4.85
C ARG A 136 -15.41 -10.31 -3.98
N ASP A 137 -14.73 -11.31 -4.54
CA ASP A 137 -14.35 -12.52 -3.80
C ASP A 137 -13.28 -12.26 -2.74
N LYS A 138 -12.40 -11.29 -2.97
CA LYS A 138 -11.32 -10.87 -2.06
C LYS A 138 -11.68 -9.64 -1.21
N PHE A 139 -12.91 -9.12 -1.35
CA PHE A 139 -13.33 -7.81 -0.83
C PHE A 139 -13.18 -7.71 0.69
N TRP A 140 -13.65 -8.74 1.40
CA TRP A 140 -13.62 -8.73 2.86
C TRP A 140 -12.21 -8.77 3.40
N GLU A 141 -11.35 -9.60 2.82
CA GLU A 141 -9.95 -9.67 3.26
C GLU A 141 -9.19 -8.37 2.94
N TYR A 142 -9.38 -7.83 1.74
CA TYR A 142 -8.86 -6.51 1.38
C TYR A 142 -9.28 -5.45 2.40
N THR A 143 -10.58 -5.36 2.68
CA THR A 143 -11.15 -4.31 3.54
C THR A 143 -10.71 -4.48 5.00
N MET A 144 -10.68 -5.70 5.52
CA MET A 144 -10.24 -5.96 6.90
C MET A 144 -8.77 -5.62 7.09
N VAL A 145 -7.89 -6.06 6.19
CA VAL A 145 -6.46 -5.75 6.29
C VAL A 145 -6.23 -4.23 6.11
N ASN A 146 -6.95 -3.58 5.18
CA ASN A 146 -6.93 -2.13 5.02
C ASN A 146 -7.29 -1.39 6.32
N LEU A 147 -8.41 -1.78 6.95
CA LEU A 147 -8.89 -1.19 8.20
C LEU A 147 -8.00 -1.48 9.41
N CYS A 148 -7.16 -2.52 9.36
CA CYS A 148 -6.17 -2.76 10.40
C CYS A 148 -4.89 -1.94 10.17
N VAL A 149 -4.37 -1.95 8.94
CA VAL A 149 -3.08 -1.35 8.60
C VAL A 149 -3.13 0.16 8.67
N TRP A 150 -4.09 0.80 7.99
CA TRP A 150 -4.06 2.25 7.82
C TRP A 150 -4.40 3.03 9.10
N PRO A 151 -5.42 2.68 9.90
CA PRO A 151 -5.66 3.36 11.17
C PRO A 151 -4.48 3.22 12.15
N LEU A 152 -3.84 2.05 12.21
CA LEU A 152 -2.65 1.85 13.03
C LEU A 152 -1.48 2.70 12.52
N ALA A 153 -1.24 2.67 11.20
CA ALA A 153 -0.18 3.43 10.57
C ALA A 153 -0.36 4.94 10.78
N GLN A 154 -1.58 5.45 10.60
CA GLN A 154 -1.89 6.86 10.81
C GLN A 154 -1.77 7.27 12.28
N THR A 155 -2.12 6.38 13.21
CA THR A 155 -1.92 6.62 14.65
C THR A 155 -0.43 6.80 14.95
N ILE A 156 0.43 5.90 14.47
CA ILE A 156 1.89 6.02 14.64
C ILE A 156 2.42 7.30 13.99
N ASN A 157 1.97 7.57 12.77
CA ASN A 157 2.38 8.72 11.98
C ASN A 157 2.10 10.07 12.68
N PHE A 158 0.92 10.22 13.28
CA PHE A 158 0.52 11.48 13.91
C PHE A 158 0.91 11.62 15.38
N TYR A 159 1.00 10.51 16.14
CA TYR A 159 1.29 10.57 17.57
C TYR A 159 2.78 10.44 17.90
N TYR A 160 3.52 9.57 17.20
CA TYR A 160 4.87 9.18 17.61
C TYR A 160 5.97 9.79 16.74
N LEU A 161 5.67 10.11 15.48
CA LEU A 161 6.69 10.55 14.52
C LEU A 161 6.75 12.07 14.38
N SER A 162 7.98 12.58 14.39
CA SER A 162 8.26 13.96 14.01
C SER A 162 7.90 14.17 12.53
N PRO A 163 7.38 15.35 12.14
CA PRO A 163 7.02 15.66 10.75
C PRO A 163 8.11 15.38 9.71
N LYS A 164 9.38 15.36 10.13
CA LYS A 164 10.54 15.05 9.28
C LYS A 164 10.58 13.59 8.82
N PHE A 165 10.08 12.65 9.62
CA PHE A 165 10.15 11.20 9.34
C PHE A 165 8.83 10.61 8.85
N CYS A 166 7.71 11.33 9.01
CA CYS A 166 6.36 10.89 8.61
C CYS A 166 6.29 10.39 7.16
N VAL A 167 6.90 11.10 6.21
CA VAL A 167 6.86 10.73 4.78
C VAL A 167 7.62 9.42 4.52
N MET A 168 8.81 9.28 5.11
CA MET A 168 9.61 8.06 4.97
C MET A 168 8.87 6.86 5.57
N TYR A 169 8.30 7.02 6.77
CA TYR A 169 7.51 5.99 7.42
C TYR A 169 6.30 5.56 6.59
N ILE A 170 5.52 6.51 6.08
CA ILE A 170 4.36 6.19 5.24
C ILE A 170 4.78 5.45 3.97
N ASN A 171 5.89 5.85 3.34
CA ASN A 171 6.39 5.13 2.16
C ASN A 171 6.78 3.67 2.48
N VAL A 172 7.34 3.40 3.67
CA VAL A 172 7.65 2.03 4.12
C VAL A 172 6.37 1.22 4.34
N VAL A 173 5.37 1.79 5.02
CA VAL A 173 4.06 1.14 5.19
C VAL A 173 3.40 0.87 3.84
N SER A 174 3.45 1.84 2.93
CA SER A 174 2.93 1.70 1.56
C SER A 174 3.64 0.61 0.78
N LEU A 175 4.95 0.45 0.94
CA LEU A 175 5.69 -0.65 0.29
C LEU A 175 5.20 -2.02 0.81
N GLY A 176 4.97 -2.15 2.12
CA GLY A 176 4.38 -3.35 2.72
C GLY A 176 2.97 -3.62 2.20
N TRP A 177 2.13 -2.57 2.13
CA TRP A 177 0.79 -2.66 1.55
C TRP A 177 0.81 -3.10 0.09
N ASN A 178 1.70 -2.54 -0.73
CA ASN A 178 1.82 -2.89 -2.15
C ASN A 178 2.31 -4.33 -2.36
N THR A 179 3.21 -4.80 -1.49
CA THR A 179 3.65 -6.21 -1.46
C THR A 179 2.47 -7.12 -1.12
N TYR A 180 1.68 -6.75 -0.12
CA TYR A 180 0.45 -7.47 0.23
C TYR A 180 -0.59 -7.45 -0.91
N LEU A 181 -0.80 -6.31 -1.59
CA LEU A 181 -1.70 -6.25 -2.74
C LEU A 181 -1.24 -7.17 -3.86
N SER A 182 0.06 -7.20 -4.14
CA SER A 182 0.65 -8.14 -5.10
C SER A 182 0.35 -9.59 -4.75
N TYR A 183 0.56 -9.96 -3.48
CA TYR A 183 0.23 -11.28 -2.95
C TYR A 183 -1.27 -11.59 -3.07
N LEU A 184 -2.11 -10.68 -2.60
CA LEU A 184 -3.56 -10.82 -2.59
C LEU A 184 -4.09 -10.99 -4.00
N LYS A 185 -3.53 -10.26 -4.98
CA LYS A 185 -3.88 -10.35 -6.40
C LYS A 185 -3.53 -11.70 -7.00
N HIS A 186 -2.30 -12.19 -6.80
CA HIS A 186 -1.77 -13.34 -7.54
C HIS A 186 -1.91 -14.68 -6.83
N ARG A 187 -2.39 -14.71 -5.59
CA ARG A 187 -2.77 -15.97 -4.95
C ARG A 187 -4.04 -16.56 -5.57
N THR A 188 -4.02 -17.87 -5.80
CA THR A 188 -5.18 -18.63 -6.28
C THR A 188 -6.23 -18.80 -5.18
N VAL A 189 -7.51 -18.70 -5.54
CA VAL A 189 -8.66 -18.87 -4.62
C VAL A 189 -8.78 -20.30 -4.08
N GLU A 190 -8.05 -21.29 -4.61
CA GLU A 190 -8.03 -22.68 -4.10
C GLU A 190 -7.63 -22.77 -2.63
N LEU A 191 -6.73 -21.90 -2.15
CA LEU A 191 -6.39 -21.81 -0.72
C LEU A 191 -7.58 -21.35 0.14
N LEU A 192 -8.51 -20.56 -0.42
CA LEU A 192 -9.73 -20.13 0.26
C LEU A 192 -10.80 -21.23 0.29
N TYR A 193 -10.90 -22.10 -0.71
CA TYR A 193 -11.81 -23.26 -0.64
C TYR A 193 -11.27 -24.36 0.28
N GLY A 194 -9.95 -24.61 0.26
CA GLY A 194 -9.27 -25.49 1.21
C GLY A 194 -9.40 -24.99 2.66
N ASN A 195 -9.26 -23.68 2.90
CA ASN A 195 -9.49 -23.09 4.22
C ASN A 195 -10.98 -22.93 4.56
N LYS A 196 -11.91 -22.71 3.62
CA LYS A 196 -13.36 -22.67 3.93
C LYS A 196 -13.86 -24.01 4.45
N GLN A 197 -13.31 -25.13 3.98
CA GLN A 197 -13.61 -26.48 4.52
C GLN A 197 -13.09 -26.70 5.94
N LEU A 198 -12.01 -26.00 6.33
CA LEU A 198 -11.50 -25.98 7.71
C LEU A 198 -12.26 -24.95 8.56
N GLN A 199 -12.59 -23.78 8.00
CA GLN A 199 -13.32 -22.70 8.65
C GLN A 199 -14.77 -23.10 8.94
N ASN A 200 -15.44 -23.87 8.06
CA ASN A 200 -16.73 -24.51 8.36
C ASN A 200 -16.64 -25.62 9.43
N ARG A 201 -15.43 -26.13 9.71
CA ARG A 201 -15.17 -27.08 10.79
C ARG A 201 -14.90 -26.39 12.14
N TYR A 202 -14.59 -25.09 12.12
CA TYR A 202 -14.30 -24.28 13.32
C TYR A 202 -15.37 -23.20 13.62
N PHE A 203 -16.20 -22.83 12.65
CA PHE A 203 -17.37 -21.97 12.85
C PHE A 203 -18.62 -22.82 13.08
N SER A 204 -18.87 -23.17 14.35
CA SER A 204 -20.23 -23.49 14.81
C SER A 204 -21.09 -22.22 14.76
N PRO A 205 -22.41 -22.28 14.53
CA PRO A 205 -23.28 -21.10 14.36
C PRO A 205 -23.50 -20.25 15.62
N ASP A 206 -22.78 -20.53 16.70
CA ASP A 206 -22.99 -19.91 17.99
C ASP A 206 -22.04 -18.71 18.14
N GLY A 207 -22.62 -17.52 17.97
CA GLY A 207 -21.93 -16.24 18.01
C GLY A 207 -20.97 -16.12 19.19
N GLY A 208 -19.66 -16.07 18.89
CA GLY A 208 -18.62 -15.95 19.88
C GLY A 208 -17.31 -15.45 19.28
N CYS A 209 -17.07 -14.15 19.47
CA CYS A 209 -15.77 -13.50 19.58
C CYS A 209 -14.64 -13.90 18.59
N PHE A 210 -14.43 -12.99 17.64
CA PHE A 210 -13.23 -12.75 16.83
C PHE A 210 -11.92 -13.27 17.47
N ARG A 211 -11.46 -14.45 17.05
CA ARG A 211 -10.17 -15.01 17.46
C ARG A 211 -9.47 -15.72 16.31
N ASP A 212 -9.13 -14.95 15.27
CA ASP A 212 -8.05 -15.30 14.36
C ASP A 212 -6.94 -14.26 14.46
N THR A 213 -6.21 -14.39 15.57
CA THR A 213 -4.96 -13.67 15.84
C THR A 213 -3.84 -14.09 14.88
N HIS A 214 -4.06 -15.06 13.98
CA HIS A 214 -3.01 -15.66 13.13
C HIS A 214 -2.53 -14.74 11.99
N LEU A 215 -3.43 -13.96 11.36
CA LEU A 215 -3.05 -12.98 10.34
C LEU A 215 -2.38 -11.74 10.95
N LEU A 216 -2.84 -11.31 12.12
CA LEU A 216 -2.17 -10.28 12.93
C LEU A 216 -0.81 -10.78 13.46
N PHE A 217 -0.68 -12.06 13.81
CA PHE A 217 0.60 -12.68 14.20
C PHE A 217 1.55 -12.85 13.03
N LEU A 218 1.07 -13.12 11.81
CA LEU A 218 1.91 -13.20 10.62
C LEU A 218 2.39 -11.82 10.19
N ALA A 219 1.52 -10.81 10.23
CA ALA A 219 1.90 -9.43 10.03
C ALA A 219 2.89 -8.94 11.11
N ALA A 220 2.64 -9.26 12.39
CA ALA A 220 3.54 -8.92 13.50
C ALA A 220 4.87 -9.70 13.45
N LYS A 221 4.87 -10.99 13.06
CA LYS A 221 6.10 -11.78 12.86
C LYS A 221 6.90 -11.26 11.67
N PHE A 222 6.26 -10.83 10.59
CA PHE A 222 6.94 -10.23 9.46
C PHE A 222 7.61 -8.89 9.86
N VAL A 223 6.91 -8.05 10.63
CA VAL A 223 7.47 -6.81 11.18
C VAL A 223 8.60 -7.08 12.19
N HIS A 224 8.45 -8.09 13.06
CA HIS A 224 9.45 -8.46 14.06
C HIS A 224 10.70 -9.11 13.45
N GLN A 225 10.55 -9.93 12.41
CA GLN A 225 11.66 -10.60 11.72
C GLN A 225 12.47 -9.59 10.89
N THR A 226 11.80 -8.62 10.26
CA THR A 226 12.47 -7.53 9.53
C THR A 226 13.18 -6.55 10.49
N ALA A 227 12.68 -6.37 11.71
CA ALA A 227 13.31 -5.51 12.72
C ALA A 227 14.50 -6.17 13.45
N SER A 228 14.54 -7.50 13.55
CA SER A 228 15.63 -8.24 14.21
C SER A 228 16.85 -8.46 13.32
N GLU A 229 16.69 -8.47 12.00
CA GLU A 229 17.81 -8.56 11.04
C GLU A 229 18.56 -7.24 10.82
N GLN A 230 18.02 -6.09 11.27
CA GLN A 230 18.67 -4.77 11.16
C GLN A 230 19.40 -4.30 12.43
N VAL A 231 19.45 -5.12 13.49
CA VAL A 231 20.13 -4.77 14.77
C VAL A 231 21.44 -5.57 14.97
N LEU A 232 21.81 -6.45 14.03
CA LEU A 232 23.02 -7.29 14.15
C LEU A 232 24.06 -7.10 13.03
N HIS A 233 24.01 -5.99 12.29
CA HIS A 233 25.11 -5.54 11.44
C HIS A 233 25.35 -4.03 11.55
#